data_AF-A0A813I8W2-F1
#
_entry.id   AF-A0A813I8W2-F1
#
_cell.length_a   1.000
_cell.length_b   1.000
_cell.length_c   1.000
_cell.angle_alpha   90.00
_cell.angle_beta   90.00
_cell.angle_gamma   90.00
#
_symmetry.space_group_name_H-M   'P 1'
#
loop_
_entity.id
_entity.type
_entity.pdbx_description
1 polymer ?
#
loop_
_entity_poly.entity_id
_entity_poly.type
_entity_poly.pdbx_seq_one_letter_code
_entity_poly.pdbx_strand_id
1 'polypeptide(L)'
;MPKISEAAMRAFLTFLDLETYLQAALDWCEKEGAASLEEVVEESTDFAQSLKLKNLERKRFEKRAQEALADSRKSTAPAESLADSRKSAAPAESRMRGVSATWVLDVFPAMVKSSTGKDSPSFIEIAPFLAHGDAGIGKGKVCPRDGMPDSSIVDALFSEGNSGRSTIFLSWVWSYKVLDVCSALARWLKTQGTNASALVFIWWCFFTNNQFRIQSGGTVTTQDLCETFGDQLKKVGRMLIMMNKYRDPEYVKRIWCIFEVHMAAAESIKTELTLPDSAQEEFDELARGGLDSLSNLLSSIDTEKAEASVKTDETAIKVLIKSGAGFDRVNELVEETLMASLTQEFSRALKAKRLGNKSVDANVAAGSGGPAIRQLKQTTQLSPEFTELVEQLTNGTPEAQEKSAAVLRSLLFENAENQREFAEAGAIGPLIALLTTGTPKAQAHSAGALANLAANGENKVKVAEAGAIGPLVALLSKGTPEAQAHSAGALRNLAVNNGENKVKVAEAGAIGPLVALLSKGTPEAQERSAAALRIWWLSMGRTR
;
A
#
# COMPACT_ATOMS: atom_id res chain seq x y z
N MET A 1 -10.92 18.37 38.94
CA MET A 1 -10.22 17.17 38.42
C MET A 1 -10.42 17.13 36.92
N PRO A 2 -9.43 16.70 36.13
CA PRO A 2 -9.64 16.49 34.70
C PRO A 2 -10.79 15.49 34.53
N LYS A 3 -11.80 15.86 33.73
CA LYS A 3 -12.90 14.97 33.37
C LYS A 3 -12.63 14.44 31.96
N ILE A 4 -12.93 13.16 31.72
CA ILE A 4 -12.95 12.63 30.35
C ILE A 4 -13.89 13.51 29.53
N SER A 5 -13.42 14.01 28.39
CA SER A 5 -14.27 14.81 27.51
C SER A 5 -15.37 13.94 26.90
N GLU A 6 -16.58 14.47 26.76
CA GLU A 6 -17.67 13.77 26.06
C GLU A 6 -17.23 13.29 24.68
N ALA A 7 -16.42 14.09 23.96
CA ALA A 7 -15.86 13.72 22.66
C ALA A 7 -14.95 12.48 22.74
N ALA A 8 -14.10 12.38 23.76
CA ALA A 8 -13.24 11.21 23.96
C ALA A 8 -14.05 9.96 24.32
N MET A 9 -15.03 10.08 25.22
CA MET A 9 -15.89 8.96 25.59
C MET A 9 -16.78 8.51 24.43
N ARG A 10 -17.33 9.45 23.66
CA ARG A 10 -18.12 9.15 22.46
C ARG A 10 -17.28 8.43 21.42
N ALA A 11 -16.07 8.91 21.12
CA ALA A 11 -15.16 8.23 20.19
C ALA A 11 -14.81 6.81 20.66
N PHE A 12 -14.55 6.62 21.95
CA PHE A 12 -14.27 5.32 22.54
C PHE A 12 -15.46 4.34 22.43
N LEU A 13 -16.68 4.80 22.72
CA LEU A 13 -17.88 3.97 22.61
C LEU A 13 -18.28 3.70 21.17
N THR A 14 -18.11 4.65 20.25
CA THR A 14 -18.32 4.44 18.81
C THR A 14 -17.35 3.39 18.26
N PHE A 15 -16.08 3.40 18.69
CA PHE A 15 -15.12 2.34 18.34
C PHE A 15 -15.58 0.93 18.80
N LEU A 16 -16.38 0.84 19.85
CA LEU A 16 -16.87 -0.41 20.44
C LEU A 16 -18.28 -0.78 19.98
N ASP A 17 -18.91 -0.01 19.09
CA ASP A 17 -20.32 -0.10 18.71
C ASP A 17 -21.28 0.03 19.93
N LEU A 18 -20.92 0.84 20.93
CA LEU A 18 -21.64 1.06 22.18
C LEU A 18 -22.11 2.51 22.37
N GLU A 19 -22.22 3.30 21.30
CA GLU A 19 -22.56 4.74 21.38
C GLU A 19 -23.90 5.00 22.10
N THR A 20 -24.84 4.04 22.07
CA THR A 20 -26.11 4.12 22.80
C THR A 20 -25.94 4.20 24.32
N TYR A 21 -24.77 3.84 24.85
CA TYR A 21 -24.46 3.86 26.28
C TYR A 21 -23.70 5.10 26.72
N LEU A 22 -23.52 6.10 25.85
CA LEU A 22 -22.70 7.28 26.13
C LEU A 22 -23.07 8.00 27.43
N GLN A 23 -24.35 8.26 27.66
CA GLN A 23 -24.77 8.94 28.89
C GLN A 23 -24.45 8.09 30.14
N ALA A 24 -24.77 6.79 30.10
CA ALA A 24 -24.48 5.88 31.20
C ALA A 24 -22.97 5.74 31.47
N ALA A 25 -22.14 5.81 30.44
CA ALA A 25 -20.68 5.79 30.55
C ALA A 25 -20.13 7.08 31.19
N LEU A 26 -20.66 8.24 30.81
CA LEU A 26 -20.28 9.53 31.40
C LEU A 26 -20.72 9.61 32.87
N ASP A 27 -21.93 9.15 33.17
CA ASP A 27 -22.46 9.10 34.54
C ASP A 27 -21.61 8.17 35.44
N TRP A 28 -21.17 7.02 34.90
CA TRP A 28 -20.26 6.13 35.61
C TRP A 28 -18.89 6.77 35.84
N CYS A 29 -18.32 7.46 34.84
CA CYS A 29 -17.03 8.15 35.01
C CYS A 29 -17.10 9.27 36.05
N GLU A 30 -18.23 9.99 36.11
CA GLU A 30 -18.45 11.01 37.14
C GLU A 30 -18.64 10.40 38.53
N LYS A 31 -19.29 9.23 38.63
CA LYS A 31 -19.53 8.52 39.89
C LYS A 31 -18.27 7.87 40.46
N GLU A 32 -17.50 7.18 39.63
CA GLU A 32 -16.30 6.44 40.04
C GLU A 32 -15.02 7.30 39.97
N GLY A 33 -15.12 8.52 39.43
CA GLY A 33 -14.01 9.48 39.38
C GLY A 33 -13.00 9.23 38.26
N ALA A 34 -13.34 8.42 37.25
CA ALA A 34 -12.48 8.11 36.12
C ALA A 34 -12.19 9.37 35.27
N ALA A 35 -10.91 9.74 35.22
CA ALA A 35 -10.39 10.93 34.56
C ALA A 35 -9.77 10.63 33.18
N SER A 36 -9.56 9.36 32.84
CA SER A 36 -8.94 8.92 31.59
C SER A 36 -9.58 7.64 31.02
N LEU A 37 -9.44 7.40 29.71
CA LEU A 37 -9.94 6.16 29.10
C LEU A 37 -9.16 4.94 29.60
N GLU A 38 -7.91 5.13 30.00
CA GLU A 38 -7.08 4.11 30.63
C GLU A 38 -7.72 3.60 31.93
N GLU A 39 -8.19 4.49 32.81
CA GLU A 39 -8.88 4.11 34.06
C GLU A 39 -10.20 3.36 33.78
N VAL A 40 -10.97 3.81 32.79
CA VAL A 40 -12.21 3.13 32.33
C VAL A 40 -11.91 1.70 31.86
N VAL A 41 -10.77 1.53 31.20
CA VAL A 41 -10.33 0.24 30.65
C VAL A 41 -9.73 -0.66 31.74
N GLU A 42 -9.03 -0.11 32.72
CA GLU A 42 -8.54 -0.83 33.91
C GLU A 42 -9.69 -1.38 34.76
N GLU A 43 -10.78 -0.63 34.88
CA GLU A 43 -12.01 -1.03 35.56
C GLU A 43 -13.06 -1.64 34.63
N SER A 44 -12.64 -2.13 33.46
CA SER A 44 -13.52 -2.66 32.41
C SER A 44 -14.59 -3.65 32.88
N THR A 45 -14.29 -4.46 33.89
CA THR A 45 -15.24 -5.44 34.44
C THR A 45 -16.38 -4.78 35.22
N ASP A 46 -16.10 -3.72 35.98
CA ASP A 46 -17.12 -2.94 36.70
C ASP A 46 -17.89 -2.04 35.74
N PHE A 47 -17.17 -1.37 34.83
CA PHE A 47 -17.74 -0.55 33.77
C PHE A 47 -18.79 -1.33 32.95
N ALA A 48 -18.43 -2.52 32.44
CA ALA A 48 -19.34 -3.35 31.66
C ALA A 48 -20.57 -3.83 32.46
N GLN A 49 -20.44 -4.03 33.77
CA GLN A 49 -21.54 -4.41 34.65
C GLN A 49 -22.48 -3.23 34.92
N SER A 50 -21.94 -2.05 35.19
CA SER A 50 -22.70 -0.83 35.41
C SER A 50 -23.52 -0.43 34.16
N LEU A 51 -22.92 -0.56 32.98
CA LEU A 51 -23.58 -0.32 31.69
C LEU A 51 -24.61 -1.41 31.32
N LYS A 52 -24.69 -2.51 32.08
CA LYS A 52 -25.57 -3.67 31.82
C LYS A 52 -25.42 -4.24 30.41
N LEU A 53 -24.17 -4.31 29.91
CA LEU A 53 -23.88 -4.82 28.57
C LEU A 53 -24.34 -6.27 28.40
N LYS A 54 -24.87 -6.62 27.22
CA LYS A 54 -25.22 -8.01 26.89
C LYS A 54 -23.96 -8.88 26.83
N ASN A 55 -24.08 -10.19 27.04
CA ASN A 55 -22.95 -11.13 27.06
C ASN A 55 -22.00 -11.02 25.85
N LEU A 56 -22.52 -10.71 24.65
CA LEU A 56 -21.70 -10.53 23.44
C LEU A 56 -20.98 -9.17 23.40
N GLU A 57 -21.65 -8.11 23.84
CA GLU A 57 -21.13 -6.74 23.93
C GLU A 57 -20.03 -6.68 24.99
N ARG A 58 -20.27 -7.27 26.17
CA ARG A 58 -19.30 -7.42 27.25
C ARG A 58 -18.03 -8.14 26.80
N LYS A 59 -18.15 -9.28 26.11
CA LYS A 59 -16.98 -10.02 25.60
C LYS A 59 -16.17 -9.22 24.57
N ARG A 60 -16.83 -8.43 23.72
CA ARG A 60 -16.15 -7.55 22.74
C ARG A 60 -15.45 -6.40 23.44
N PHE A 61 -16.12 -5.78 24.41
CA PHE A 61 -15.60 -4.71 25.23
C PHE A 61 -14.35 -5.17 26.00
N GLU A 62 -14.44 -6.25 26.78
CA GLU A 62 -13.33 -6.80 27.58
C GLU A 62 -12.13 -7.20 26.71
N LYS A 63 -12.36 -7.81 25.54
CA LYS A 63 -11.27 -8.17 24.60
C LYS A 63 -10.55 -6.94 24.07
N ARG A 64 -11.29 -5.92 23.60
CA ARG A 64 -10.71 -4.71 23.01
C ARG A 64 -10.09 -3.78 24.06
N ALA A 65 -10.65 -3.74 25.26
CA ALA A 65 -10.08 -3.09 26.44
C ALA A 65 -8.69 -3.69 26.78
N GLN A 66 -8.57 -5.02 26.76
CA GLN A 66 -7.28 -5.69 26.98
C GLN A 66 -6.27 -5.45 25.85
N GLU A 67 -6.73 -5.38 24.59
CA GLU A 67 -5.87 -5.01 23.45
C GLU A 67 -5.33 -3.58 23.59
N ALA A 68 -6.18 -2.62 23.99
CA ALA A 68 -5.77 -1.23 24.24
C ALA A 68 -4.78 -1.10 25.41
N LEU A 69 -4.97 -1.84 26.51
CA LEU A 69 -4.01 -1.92 27.62
C LEU A 69 -2.68 -2.57 27.21
N ALA A 70 -2.72 -3.59 26.36
CA ALA A 70 -1.50 -4.26 25.89
C ALA A 70 -0.65 -3.35 25.00
N ASP A 71 -1.29 -2.49 24.19
CA ASP A 71 -0.60 -1.49 23.37
C ASP A 71 -0.09 -0.32 24.23
N SER A 72 -0.85 0.11 25.25
CA SER A 72 -0.40 1.10 26.25
C SER A 72 0.80 0.61 27.05
N ARG A 73 0.80 -0.64 27.54
CA ARG A 73 1.90 -1.21 28.36
C ARG A 73 3.18 -1.47 27.58
N LYS A 74 3.11 -1.72 26.27
CA LYS A 74 4.29 -1.78 25.37
C LYS A 74 4.97 -0.41 25.19
N SER A 75 4.29 0.66 25.60
CA SER A 75 4.75 2.04 25.57
C SER A 75 4.82 2.61 27.00
N THR A 76 5.64 2.02 27.87
CA THR A 76 5.88 2.61 29.20
C THR A 76 7.38 2.85 29.45
N ALA A 77 7.81 4.09 29.16
CA ALA A 77 8.71 4.81 30.05
C ALA A 77 7.84 5.72 30.94
N PRO A 78 8.26 6.07 32.17
CA PRO A 78 7.36 6.60 33.20
C PRO A 78 6.81 7.97 32.81
N ALA A 79 5.51 8.15 33.03
CA ALA A 79 4.81 9.42 32.85
C ALA A 79 5.21 10.42 33.96
N GLU A 80 6.12 11.34 33.64
CA GLU A 80 6.24 12.61 34.35
C GLU A 80 5.34 13.67 33.70
N SER A 81 4.72 14.48 34.55
CA SER A 81 3.62 15.42 34.31
C SER A 81 3.60 16.16 32.95
N LEU A 82 2.51 15.93 32.20
CA LEU A 82 2.13 16.50 30.88
C LEU A 82 1.91 18.04 30.82
N ALA A 83 2.29 18.79 31.85
CA ALA A 83 2.14 20.24 31.87
C ALA A 83 3.44 21.00 31.54
N ASP A 84 4.62 20.44 31.83
CA ASP A 84 5.91 21.15 31.70
C ASP A 84 6.74 20.78 30.45
N SER A 85 6.36 19.76 29.69
CA SER A 85 7.16 19.26 28.54
C SER A 85 6.98 20.02 27.22
N ARG A 86 6.16 21.08 27.16
CA ARG A 86 5.93 21.88 25.93
C ARG A 86 7.14 22.73 25.49
N LYS A 87 8.28 22.66 26.19
CA LYS A 87 9.42 23.56 25.98
C LYS A 87 10.71 22.94 25.42
N SER A 88 10.81 21.64 25.19
CA SER A 88 11.90 21.10 24.35
C SER A 88 11.62 19.68 23.87
N ALA A 89 11.17 19.51 22.62
CA ALA A 89 11.23 18.21 21.97
C ALA A 89 12.70 17.87 21.72
N ALA A 90 13.14 16.66 22.05
CA ALA A 90 14.50 16.24 21.74
C ALA A 90 14.73 16.25 20.22
N PRO A 91 15.95 16.59 19.74
CA PRO A 91 16.28 16.62 18.32
C PRO A 91 15.84 15.38 17.52
N ALA A 92 15.94 14.20 18.13
CA ALA A 92 15.56 12.93 17.53
C ALA A 92 14.05 12.79 17.30
N GLU A 93 13.22 13.27 18.22
CA GLU A 93 11.76 13.21 18.10
C GLU A 93 11.25 14.16 17.01
N SER A 94 11.84 15.36 16.92
CA SER A 94 11.45 16.34 15.90
C SER A 94 11.79 15.88 14.47
N ARG A 95 12.88 15.13 14.28
CA ARG A 95 13.22 14.51 12.97
C ARG A 95 12.19 13.48 12.50
N MET A 96 11.45 12.87 13.42
CA MET A 96 10.43 11.85 13.13
C MET A 96 9.03 12.43 12.95
N ARG A 97 8.90 13.76 12.87
CA ARG A 97 7.59 14.42 12.76
C ARG A 97 7.08 14.47 11.34
N GLY A 98 5.75 14.36 11.24
CA GLY A 98 4.95 14.54 10.03
C GLY A 98 3.85 15.56 10.28
N VAL A 99 3.36 16.14 9.19
CA VAL A 99 2.26 17.12 9.22
C VAL A 99 0.92 16.38 9.28
N SER A 100 -0.03 16.89 10.05
CA SER A 100 -1.38 16.31 10.13
C SER A 100 -2.07 16.34 8.76
N ALA A 101 -2.61 15.20 8.33
CA ALA A 101 -3.38 15.13 7.09
C ALA A 101 -4.63 16.01 7.12
N THR A 102 -5.30 16.12 8.28
CA THR A 102 -6.44 17.01 8.48
C THR A 102 -6.05 18.47 8.26
N TRP A 103 -4.94 18.91 8.84
CA TRP A 103 -4.45 20.29 8.64
C TRP A 103 -4.12 20.57 7.17
N VAL A 104 -3.50 19.61 6.48
CA VAL A 104 -3.20 19.72 5.04
C VAL A 104 -4.48 19.84 4.20
N LEU A 105 -5.56 19.16 4.55
CA LEU A 105 -6.80 19.23 3.77
C LEU A 105 -7.66 20.45 4.12
N ASP A 106 -7.73 20.80 5.39
CA ASP A 106 -8.71 21.78 5.88
C ASP A 106 -8.15 23.22 5.94
N VAL A 107 -6.83 23.36 6.17
CA VAL A 107 -6.21 24.66 6.46
C VAL A 107 -5.24 25.09 5.36
N PHE A 108 -4.36 24.18 4.94
CA PHE A 108 -3.27 24.51 4.01
C PHE A 108 -3.73 25.13 2.68
N PRO A 109 -4.81 24.68 1.99
CA PRO A 109 -5.21 25.25 0.71
C PRO A 109 -5.67 26.71 0.85
N ALA A 110 -6.40 27.04 1.92
CA ALA A 110 -6.83 28.40 2.22
C ALA A 110 -5.63 29.31 2.51
N MET A 111 -4.64 28.79 3.24
CA MET A 111 -3.39 29.49 3.52
C MET A 111 -2.61 29.78 2.23
N VAL A 112 -2.44 28.79 1.36
CA VAL A 112 -1.80 28.95 0.05
C VAL A 112 -2.48 30.05 -0.78
N LYS A 113 -3.81 30.04 -0.84
CA LYS A 113 -4.59 31.05 -1.58
C LYS A 113 -4.38 32.44 -0.98
N SER A 114 -4.38 32.57 0.35
CA SER A 114 -4.13 33.84 1.02
C SER A 114 -2.72 34.37 0.78
N SER A 115 -1.70 33.51 0.74
CA SER A 115 -0.30 33.92 0.58
C SER A 115 0.10 34.20 -0.87
N THR A 116 -0.54 33.55 -1.85
CA THR A 116 -0.14 33.64 -3.26
C THR A 116 -1.18 34.29 -4.18
N GLY A 117 -2.42 34.42 -3.74
CA GLY A 117 -3.55 34.88 -4.56
C GLY A 117 -4.01 33.88 -5.63
N LYS A 118 -3.41 32.69 -5.71
CA LYS A 118 -3.72 31.66 -6.71
C LYS A 118 -4.55 30.54 -6.09
N ASP A 119 -5.48 29.98 -6.85
CA ASP A 119 -6.34 28.88 -6.37
C ASP A 119 -5.59 27.55 -6.23
N SER A 120 -4.68 27.23 -7.15
CA SER A 120 -3.89 26.00 -7.12
C SER A 120 -2.50 26.20 -7.73
N PRO A 121 -1.60 26.95 -7.07
CA PRO A 121 -0.20 27.03 -7.48
C PRO A 121 0.52 25.69 -7.28
N SER A 122 1.68 25.52 -7.92
CA SER A 122 2.58 24.38 -7.66
C SER A 122 3.36 24.56 -6.34
N PHE A 123 3.90 23.47 -5.79
CA PHE A 123 4.73 23.59 -4.58
C PHE A 123 6.04 24.36 -4.82
N ILE A 124 6.55 24.37 -6.06
CA ILE A 124 7.64 25.27 -6.48
C ILE A 124 7.24 26.74 -6.32
N GLU A 125 6.04 27.10 -6.76
CA GLU A 125 5.55 28.48 -6.71
C GLU A 125 5.26 28.97 -5.28
N ILE A 126 4.86 28.07 -4.36
CA ILE A 126 4.54 28.45 -2.97
C ILE A 126 5.74 28.40 -2.03
N ALA A 127 6.80 27.66 -2.36
CA ALA A 127 7.96 27.47 -1.48
C ALA A 127 8.58 28.81 -1.00
N PRO A 128 8.76 29.83 -1.87
CA PRO A 128 9.25 31.13 -1.43
C PRO A 128 8.35 31.83 -0.41
N PHE A 129 7.04 31.56 -0.39
CA PHE A 129 6.13 32.25 0.52
C PHE A 129 5.95 31.52 1.84
N LEU A 130 5.88 30.19 1.80
CA LEU A 130 5.50 29.38 2.96
C LEU A 130 6.66 28.66 3.62
N ALA A 131 7.70 28.33 2.85
CA ALA A 131 8.76 27.44 3.31
C ALA A 131 10.07 28.15 3.67
N HIS A 132 10.46 29.22 2.96
CA HIS A 132 11.76 29.87 3.23
C HIS A 132 11.89 31.38 2.93
N GLY A 133 10.89 32.06 2.37
CA GLY A 133 10.98 33.52 2.18
C GLY A 133 10.45 34.31 3.37
N ASP A 134 10.23 35.61 3.15
CA ASP A 134 10.07 36.57 4.25
C ASP A 134 8.83 36.37 5.13
N ALA A 135 7.82 35.67 4.61
CA ALA A 135 6.59 35.30 5.31
C ALA A 135 6.51 33.80 5.61
N GLY A 136 7.62 33.06 5.48
CA GLY A 136 7.65 31.61 5.70
C GLY A 136 7.26 31.25 7.14
N ILE A 137 6.48 30.18 7.30
CA ILE A 137 5.84 29.81 8.57
C ILE A 137 6.85 29.57 9.70
N GLY A 138 8.04 29.08 9.35
CA GLY A 138 9.12 28.83 10.30
C GLY A 138 10.06 30.02 10.56
N LYS A 139 9.95 31.12 9.80
CA LYS A 139 10.87 32.25 9.89
C LYS A 139 10.79 32.89 11.28
N GLY A 140 11.93 33.14 11.91
CA GLY A 140 12.04 33.72 13.25
C GLY A 140 11.61 32.77 14.39
N LYS A 141 11.17 31.54 14.11
CA LYS A 141 10.91 30.52 15.13
C LYS A 141 12.18 29.71 15.41
N VAL A 142 12.43 29.38 16.67
CA VAL A 142 13.57 28.54 17.05
C VAL A 142 13.28 27.09 16.67
N CYS A 143 14.18 26.48 15.91
CA CYS A 143 14.09 25.09 15.47
C CYS A 143 14.33 24.15 16.66
N PRO A 144 13.37 23.28 17.01
CA PRO A 144 13.53 22.34 18.13
C PRO A 144 14.57 21.24 17.83
N ARG A 145 14.99 21.05 16.57
CA ARG A 145 16.00 20.04 16.21
C ARG A 145 17.41 20.41 16.62
N ASP A 146 17.74 21.69 16.55
CA ASP A 146 19.12 22.17 16.63
C ASP A 146 19.27 23.47 17.43
N GLY A 147 18.16 24.07 17.89
CA GLY A 147 18.15 25.31 18.65
C GLY A 147 18.41 26.58 17.82
N MET A 148 18.51 26.45 16.48
CA MET A 148 18.84 27.57 15.59
C MET A 148 17.59 28.31 15.10
N PRO A 149 17.63 29.63 14.83
CA PRO A 149 16.48 30.40 14.34
C PRO A 149 16.08 29.99 12.92
N ASP A 150 14.80 30.06 12.58
CA ASP A 150 14.18 29.58 11.33
C ASP A 150 14.01 28.06 11.30
N SER A 151 12.86 27.59 11.77
CA SER A 151 12.50 26.17 11.83
C SER A 151 11.89 25.66 10.53
N SER A 152 11.82 24.34 10.36
CA SER A 152 10.95 23.77 9.32
C SER A 152 9.46 24.05 9.60
N ILE A 153 8.60 23.88 8.60
CA ILE A 153 7.15 24.09 8.76
C ILE A 153 6.58 23.10 9.79
N VAL A 154 6.94 21.81 9.70
CA VAL A 154 6.42 20.78 10.63
C VAL A 154 6.80 21.06 12.09
N ASP A 155 7.96 21.68 12.30
CA ASP A 155 8.41 22.09 13.63
C ASP A 155 7.67 23.35 14.11
N ALA A 156 7.37 24.27 13.19
CA ALA A 156 6.60 25.47 13.47
C ALA A 156 5.13 25.19 13.81
N LEU A 157 4.58 24.10 13.26
CA LEU A 157 3.21 23.62 13.49
C LEU A 157 3.07 22.78 14.77
N PHE A 158 4.19 22.40 15.39
CA PHE A 158 4.18 21.53 16.58
C PHE A 158 3.42 22.16 17.75
N SER A 159 3.64 23.44 18.02
CA SER A 159 2.96 24.18 19.11
C SER A 159 1.44 24.26 18.92
N GLU A 160 0.96 24.07 17.70
CA GLU A 160 -0.46 24.17 17.33
C GLU A 160 -1.16 22.80 17.29
N GLY A 161 -0.45 21.71 17.62
CA GLY A 161 -1.00 20.35 17.58
C GLY A 161 -1.18 19.76 16.18
N ASN A 162 -0.69 20.46 15.14
CA ASN A 162 -0.82 20.05 13.73
C ASN A 162 0.36 19.20 13.23
N SER A 163 1.21 18.72 14.14
CA SER A 163 2.42 17.97 13.86
C SER A 163 2.65 16.88 14.93
N GLY A 164 2.95 15.66 14.47
CA GLY A 164 3.01 14.44 15.28
C GLY A 164 3.97 13.43 14.68
N ARG A 165 4.11 12.24 15.28
CA ARG A 165 5.00 11.19 14.76
C ARG A 165 4.50 10.71 13.40
N SER A 166 5.38 10.73 12.39
CA SER A 166 5.05 10.30 11.03
C SER A 166 4.52 8.86 10.99
N THR A 167 3.40 8.67 10.31
CA THR A 167 2.75 7.37 10.08
C THR A 167 2.86 6.91 8.64
N ILE A 168 3.19 7.83 7.72
CA ILE A 168 3.37 7.53 6.30
C ILE A 168 4.37 8.48 5.65
N PHE A 169 5.19 7.96 4.76
CA PHE A 169 6.13 8.72 3.95
C PHE A 169 5.46 9.06 2.62
N LEU A 170 5.43 10.34 2.24
CA LEU A 170 4.89 10.75 0.95
C LEU A 170 6.02 10.92 -0.07
N SER A 171 6.01 10.09 -1.11
CA SER A 171 6.79 10.30 -2.32
C SER A 171 5.93 10.99 -3.38
N TRP A 172 6.43 12.09 -3.92
CA TRP A 172 5.65 13.04 -4.75
C TRP A 172 6.60 14.01 -5.50
N VAL A 173 6.04 14.86 -6.37
CA VAL A 173 6.83 15.83 -7.16
C VAL A 173 6.45 17.29 -6.86
N TRP A 174 7.46 18.15 -6.69
CA TRP A 174 7.30 19.56 -6.30
C TRP A 174 6.53 20.43 -7.31
N SER A 175 6.52 20.06 -8.58
CA SER A 175 5.76 20.76 -9.63
C SER A 175 4.25 20.54 -9.53
N TYR A 176 3.80 19.56 -8.73
CA TYR A 176 2.39 19.26 -8.57
C TYR A 176 1.61 20.43 -8.00
N LYS A 177 0.35 20.56 -8.41
CA LYS A 177 -0.55 21.61 -7.95
C LYS A 177 -1.13 21.26 -6.58
N VAL A 178 -1.31 22.28 -5.74
CA VAL A 178 -1.78 22.08 -4.35
C VAL A 178 -3.13 21.33 -4.30
N LEU A 179 -4.11 21.72 -5.13
CA LEU A 179 -5.42 21.05 -5.12
C LEU A 179 -5.36 19.63 -5.66
N ASP A 180 -4.49 19.34 -6.64
CA ASP A 180 -4.29 17.97 -7.12
C ASP A 180 -3.78 17.09 -5.98
N VAL A 181 -2.72 17.52 -5.31
CA VAL A 181 -2.14 16.79 -4.17
C VAL A 181 -3.15 16.60 -3.03
N CYS A 182 -3.94 17.64 -2.71
CA CYS A 182 -4.97 17.55 -1.68
C CYS A 182 -6.08 16.57 -2.08
N SER A 183 -6.54 16.60 -3.34
CA SER A 183 -7.55 15.66 -3.82
C SER A 183 -7.06 14.22 -3.78
N ALA A 184 -5.80 13.97 -4.21
CA ALA A 184 -5.17 12.66 -4.16
C ALA A 184 -5.08 12.14 -2.72
N LEU A 185 -4.62 12.98 -1.80
CA LEU A 185 -4.54 12.64 -0.38
C LEU A 185 -5.92 12.35 0.22
N ALA A 186 -6.93 13.17 -0.08
CA ALA A 186 -8.29 12.98 0.39
C ALA A 186 -8.90 11.65 -0.11
N ARG A 187 -8.64 11.30 -1.37
CA ARG A 187 -9.06 10.00 -1.94
C ARG A 187 -8.37 8.85 -1.23
N TRP A 188 -7.05 8.91 -1.08
CA TRP A 188 -6.32 7.86 -0.37
C TRP A 188 -6.84 7.70 1.06
N LEU A 189 -7.08 8.78 1.81
CA LEU A 189 -7.63 8.71 3.16
C LEU A 189 -9.00 8.03 3.24
N LYS A 190 -9.88 8.23 2.24
CA LYS A 190 -11.15 7.50 2.15
C LYS A 190 -10.94 5.98 2.08
N THR A 191 -9.86 5.52 1.46
CA THR A 191 -9.52 4.08 1.39
C THR A 191 -9.05 3.49 2.73
N GLN A 192 -8.65 4.34 3.68
CA GLN A 192 -8.13 3.93 4.98
C GLN A 192 -9.25 3.73 6.04
N GLY A 193 -10.50 4.05 5.70
CA GLY A 193 -11.66 3.94 6.59
C GLY A 193 -12.08 5.25 7.24
N THR A 194 -13.32 5.30 7.74
CA THR A 194 -13.88 6.47 8.44
C THR A 194 -13.08 6.75 9.70
N ASN A 195 -12.50 7.95 9.81
CA ASN A 195 -11.63 8.48 10.89
C ASN A 195 -10.11 8.34 10.72
N ALA A 196 -9.60 7.84 9.59
CA ALA A 196 -8.16 7.71 9.37
C ALA A 196 -7.39 9.05 9.35
N SER A 197 -8.00 10.14 8.85
CA SER A 197 -7.32 11.44 8.69
C SER A 197 -6.77 12.02 10.00
N ALA A 198 -7.48 11.84 11.11
CA ALA A 198 -7.09 12.34 12.42
C ALA A 198 -5.84 11.65 13.01
N LEU A 199 -5.51 10.45 12.51
CA LEU A 199 -4.36 9.65 12.96
C LEU A 199 -3.22 9.64 11.95
N VAL A 200 -3.37 10.29 10.79
CA VAL A 200 -2.35 10.30 9.75
C VAL A 200 -1.47 11.55 9.89
N PHE A 201 -0.19 11.30 10.12
CA PHE A 201 0.87 12.31 10.08
C PHE A 201 1.83 11.97 8.95
N ILE A 202 1.98 12.89 8.00
CA ILE A 202 2.66 12.65 6.75
C ILE A 202 4.09 13.19 6.84
N TRP A 203 5.08 12.31 6.71
CA TRP A 203 6.42 12.75 6.41
C TRP A 203 6.45 13.22 4.96
N TRP A 204 6.59 14.52 4.77
CA TRP A 204 6.49 15.17 3.48
C TRP A 204 7.56 16.23 3.37
N CYS A 205 8.56 15.98 2.50
CA CYS A 205 9.79 16.75 2.41
C CYS A 205 9.61 18.27 2.32
N PHE A 206 8.51 18.77 1.73
CA PHE A 206 8.18 20.20 1.71
C PHE A 206 8.00 20.78 3.13
N PHE A 207 7.28 20.06 3.99
CA PHE A 207 6.97 20.50 5.35
C PHE A 207 8.04 20.09 6.36
N THR A 208 8.65 18.91 6.17
CA THR A 208 9.51 18.28 7.17
C THR A 208 10.96 18.72 7.08
N ASN A 209 11.45 19.03 5.89
CA ASN A 209 12.82 19.50 5.73
C ASN A 209 12.91 20.99 6.06
N ASN A 210 14.03 21.40 6.67
CA ASN A 210 14.26 22.80 6.97
C ASN A 210 14.74 23.54 5.71
N GLN A 211 13.79 24.08 4.95
CA GLN A 211 14.05 24.75 3.67
C GLN A 211 14.91 26.01 3.81
N PHE A 212 14.86 26.69 4.96
CA PHE A 212 15.77 27.81 5.26
C PHE A 212 17.23 27.37 5.29
N ARG A 213 17.53 26.14 5.73
CA ARG A 213 18.90 25.63 5.82
C ARG A 213 19.42 25.05 4.52
N ILE A 214 18.55 24.38 3.78
CA ILE A 214 18.88 23.74 2.51
C ILE A 214 19.27 24.81 1.47
N GLN A 215 18.58 25.95 1.43
CA GLN A 215 18.86 27.00 0.45
C GLN A 215 20.02 27.94 0.82
N SER A 216 20.31 28.13 2.10
CA SER A 216 21.40 29.02 2.55
C SER A 216 22.80 28.42 2.42
N GLY A 217 22.97 27.26 1.77
CA GLY A 217 24.28 26.64 1.58
C GLY A 217 24.90 26.07 2.86
N GLY A 218 24.07 25.69 3.84
CA GLY A 218 24.54 24.89 4.97
C GLY A 218 25.21 23.59 4.49
N THR A 219 26.13 23.05 5.28
CA THR A 219 26.94 21.85 5.00
C THR A 219 26.08 20.58 5.01
N VAL A 220 25.09 20.48 4.14
CA VAL A 220 24.30 19.27 3.94
C VAL A 220 24.76 18.67 2.62
N THR A 221 25.49 17.57 2.69
CA THR A 221 25.92 16.87 1.48
C THR A 221 24.75 16.09 0.89
N THR A 222 24.83 15.78 -0.40
CA THR A 222 23.85 14.90 -1.03
C THR A 222 23.77 13.53 -0.36
N GLN A 223 24.89 13.05 0.19
CA GLN A 223 24.93 11.79 0.94
C GLN A 223 24.15 11.89 2.24
N ASP A 224 24.26 12.99 2.98
CA ASP A 224 23.46 13.24 4.18
C ASP A 224 21.96 13.26 3.86
N LEU A 225 21.57 13.80 2.70
CA LEU A 225 20.18 13.76 2.23
C LEU A 225 19.75 12.32 1.90
N CYS A 226 20.55 11.57 1.15
CA CYS A 226 20.20 10.18 0.81
C CYS A 226 20.05 9.31 2.07
N GLU A 227 20.96 9.45 3.03
CA GLU A 227 20.90 8.75 4.32
C GLU A 227 19.69 9.21 5.14
N THR A 228 19.43 10.51 5.21
CA THR A 228 18.25 11.04 5.93
C THR A 228 16.95 10.54 5.33
N PHE A 229 16.78 10.60 4.01
CA PHE A 229 15.57 10.14 3.33
C PHE A 229 15.39 8.62 3.48
N GLY A 230 16.45 7.85 3.26
CA GLY A 230 16.44 6.39 3.44
C GLY A 230 16.10 5.98 4.87
N ASP A 231 16.72 6.62 5.87
CA ASP A 231 16.44 6.37 7.28
C ASP A 231 15.00 6.71 7.65
N GLN A 232 14.48 7.84 7.17
CA GLN A 232 13.10 8.24 7.45
C GLN A 232 12.11 7.26 6.83
N LEU A 233 12.33 6.88 5.57
CA LEU A 233 11.51 5.89 4.89
C LEU A 233 11.48 4.56 5.67
N LYS A 234 12.64 4.06 6.12
CA LYS A 234 12.75 2.85 6.95
C LYS A 234 12.03 2.99 8.30
N LYS A 235 12.23 4.10 9.00
CA LYS A 235 11.62 4.33 10.33
C LYS A 235 10.10 4.49 10.26
N VAL A 236 9.58 5.04 9.17
CA VAL A 236 8.14 5.16 8.94
C VAL A 236 7.55 3.81 8.53
N GLY A 237 8.24 3.04 7.69
CA GLY A 237 7.85 1.66 7.33
C GLY A 237 6.64 1.55 6.41
N ARG A 238 6.12 2.68 5.90
CA ARG A 238 5.02 2.74 4.94
C ARG A 238 5.17 3.95 4.03
N MET A 239 4.97 3.76 2.73
CA MET A 239 5.11 4.81 1.73
C MET A 239 3.84 4.98 0.89
N LEU A 240 3.44 6.23 0.68
CA LEU A 240 2.43 6.63 -0.30
C LEU A 240 3.12 7.27 -1.50
N ILE A 241 2.94 6.64 -2.65
CA ILE A 241 3.34 7.12 -3.97
C ILE A 241 2.20 7.98 -4.51
N MET A 242 2.46 9.24 -4.81
CA MET A 242 1.49 10.12 -5.44
C MET A 242 1.89 10.41 -6.87
N MET A 243 1.06 9.98 -7.82
CA MET A 243 1.25 10.26 -9.24
C MET A 243 0.23 11.29 -9.69
N ASN A 244 0.64 12.19 -10.58
CA ASN A 244 -0.26 13.19 -11.16
C ASN A 244 -1.12 12.66 -12.32
N LYS A 245 -0.66 11.64 -13.02
CA LYS A 245 -1.31 11.04 -14.20
C LYS A 245 -0.78 9.63 -14.47
N TYR A 246 -1.37 8.89 -15.40
CA TYR A 246 -1.06 7.47 -15.65
C TYR A 246 -0.15 7.22 -16.85
N ARG A 247 -0.42 7.85 -18.00
CA ARG A 247 0.23 7.53 -19.26
C ARG A 247 1.67 8.02 -19.34
N ASP A 248 1.98 9.14 -18.68
CA ASP A 248 3.28 9.80 -18.77
C ASP A 248 3.65 10.54 -17.46
N PRO A 249 3.55 9.88 -16.30
CA PRO A 249 3.69 10.55 -15.01
C PRO A 249 5.01 11.29 -14.90
N GLU A 250 4.96 12.50 -14.36
CA GLU A 250 6.20 13.21 -14.04
C GLU A 250 6.98 12.49 -12.93
N TYR A 251 6.26 11.75 -12.09
CA TYR A 251 6.81 10.97 -10.98
C TYR A 251 7.97 10.05 -11.41
N VAL A 252 7.79 9.26 -12.47
CA VAL A 252 8.81 8.31 -12.92
C VAL A 252 9.96 8.96 -13.69
N LYS A 253 9.87 10.28 -13.95
CA LYS A 253 10.96 11.06 -14.56
C LYS A 253 11.85 11.70 -13.50
N ARG A 254 11.51 11.55 -12.21
CA ARG A 254 12.24 12.16 -11.09
C ARG A 254 13.11 11.13 -10.40
N ILE A 255 14.43 11.35 -10.42
CA ILE A 255 15.40 10.40 -9.85
C ILE A 255 15.21 10.20 -8.34
N TRP A 256 14.77 11.22 -7.61
CA TRP A 256 14.44 11.12 -6.18
C TRP A 256 13.26 10.16 -5.93
N CYS A 257 12.20 10.25 -6.74
CA CYS A 257 11.03 9.35 -6.63
C CYS A 257 11.41 7.90 -6.94
N ILE A 258 12.22 7.69 -7.99
CA ILE A 258 12.76 6.37 -8.33
C ILE A 258 13.61 5.81 -7.18
N PHE A 259 14.49 6.63 -6.61
CA PHE A 259 15.35 6.24 -5.50
C PHE A 259 14.54 5.85 -4.25
N GLU A 260 13.50 6.61 -3.91
CA GLU A 260 12.61 6.31 -2.79
C GLU A 260 11.87 4.97 -3.00
N VAL A 261 11.38 4.70 -4.21
CA VAL A 261 10.75 3.41 -4.56
C VAL A 261 11.75 2.26 -4.50
N HIS A 262 12.97 2.47 -5.02
CA HIS A 262 14.04 1.48 -4.92
C HIS A 262 14.37 1.13 -3.46
N MET A 263 14.53 2.14 -2.60
CA MET A 263 14.79 1.95 -1.18
C MET A 263 13.63 1.25 -0.47
N ALA A 264 12.39 1.62 -0.79
CA ALA A 264 11.22 0.94 -0.24
C ALA A 264 11.18 -0.54 -0.64
N ALA A 265 11.42 -0.85 -1.92
CA ALA A 265 11.41 -2.22 -2.42
C ALA A 265 12.54 -3.06 -1.80
N ALA A 266 13.76 -2.52 -1.69
CA ALA A 266 14.90 -3.20 -1.09
C ALA A 266 14.66 -3.59 0.38
N GLU A 267 13.90 -2.78 1.11
CA GLU A 267 13.58 -2.97 2.53
C GLU A 267 12.20 -3.62 2.75
N SER A 268 11.53 -4.08 1.68
CA SER A 268 10.17 -4.65 1.73
C SER A 268 9.14 -3.74 2.43
N ILE A 269 9.31 -2.42 2.28
CA ILE A 269 8.41 -1.41 2.84
C ILE A 269 7.11 -1.42 2.07
N LYS A 270 5.98 -1.39 2.80
CA LYS A 270 4.66 -1.36 2.18
C LYS A 270 4.47 -0.07 1.38
N THR A 271 4.20 -0.20 0.08
CA THR A 271 3.90 0.90 -0.82
C THR A 271 2.42 0.90 -1.21
N GLU A 272 1.84 2.10 -1.25
CA GLU A 272 0.51 2.37 -1.78
C GLU A 272 0.60 3.49 -2.79
N LEU A 273 -0.38 3.58 -3.69
CA LEU A 273 -0.41 4.58 -4.73
C LEU A 273 -1.73 5.34 -4.72
N THR A 274 -1.66 6.63 -5.04
CA THR A 274 -2.85 7.46 -5.19
C THR A 274 -2.67 8.48 -6.30
N LEU A 275 -3.79 8.96 -6.84
CA LEU A 275 -3.84 9.98 -7.88
C LEU A 275 -4.90 11.03 -7.59
N PRO A 276 -4.74 12.24 -8.13
CA PRO A 276 -5.70 13.31 -7.98
C PRO A 276 -7.02 13.04 -8.70
N ASP A 277 -8.06 13.78 -8.33
CA ASP A 277 -9.35 13.73 -9.03
C ASP A 277 -9.21 14.15 -10.51
N SER A 278 -8.25 15.03 -10.82
CA SER A 278 -7.94 15.44 -12.21
C SER A 278 -7.41 14.30 -13.09
N ALA A 279 -6.88 13.23 -12.51
CA ALA A 279 -6.45 12.04 -13.21
C ALA A 279 -7.52 10.93 -13.28
N GLN A 280 -8.73 11.18 -12.74
CA GLN A 280 -9.78 10.18 -12.66
C GLN A 280 -10.29 9.76 -14.05
N GLU A 281 -10.45 10.70 -14.98
CA GLU A 281 -10.90 10.38 -16.34
C GLU A 281 -9.87 9.51 -17.06
N GLU A 282 -8.58 9.87 -16.94
CA GLU A 282 -7.48 9.07 -17.49
C GLU A 282 -7.37 7.70 -16.83
N PHE A 283 -7.70 7.59 -15.54
CA PHE A 283 -7.81 6.30 -14.86
C PHE A 283 -8.97 5.46 -15.37
N ASP A 284 -10.13 6.07 -15.58
CA ASP A 284 -11.30 5.38 -16.10
C ASP A 284 -11.11 5.00 -17.58
N GLU A 285 -10.27 5.71 -18.31
CA GLU A 285 -9.76 5.29 -19.61
C GLU A 285 -8.74 4.16 -19.51
N LEU A 286 -7.80 4.21 -18.56
CA LEU A 286 -6.88 3.10 -18.28
C LEU A 286 -7.67 1.83 -17.92
N ALA A 287 -8.77 2.01 -17.17
CA ALA A 287 -9.74 0.97 -16.94
C ALA A 287 -10.26 0.41 -18.26
N ARG A 288 -10.86 1.26 -19.09
CA ARG A 288 -11.51 0.85 -20.34
C ARG A 288 -10.58 0.41 -21.49
N GLY A 289 -9.33 0.87 -21.51
CA GLY A 289 -8.35 0.69 -22.59
C GLY A 289 -7.23 -0.28 -22.27
N GLY A 290 -7.43 -1.10 -21.22
CA GLY A 290 -6.64 -2.29 -20.95
C GLY A 290 -5.14 -2.06 -20.74
N LEU A 291 -4.38 -3.09 -21.11
CA LEU A 291 -2.96 -3.25 -20.80
C LEU A 291 -2.02 -2.35 -21.60
N ASP A 292 -2.43 -1.94 -22.79
CA ASP A 292 -1.61 -1.12 -23.67
C ASP A 292 -1.31 0.25 -23.03
N SER A 293 -2.21 0.72 -22.16
CA SER A 293 -2.01 1.97 -21.42
C SER A 293 -1.09 1.78 -20.19
N LEU A 294 -1.09 0.61 -19.54
CA LEU A 294 -0.12 0.25 -18.50
C LEU A 294 1.28 0.01 -19.10
N SER A 295 1.32 -0.55 -20.31
CA SER A 295 2.53 -0.79 -21.09
C SER A 295 3.33 0.48 -21.33
N ASN A 296 2.65 1.57 -21.71
CA ASN A 296 3.29 2.88 -21.93
C ASN A 296 3.89 3.46 -20.64
N LEU A 297 3.20 3.28 -19.50
CA LEU A 297 3.73 3.67 -18.21
C LEU A 297 5.02 2.91 -17.89
N LEU A 298 5.01 1.58 -18.03
CA LEU A 298 6.18 0.77 -17.73
C LEU A 298 7.36 1.14 -18.63
N SER A 299 7.10 1.30 -19.93
CA SER A 299 8.13 1.70 -20.90
C SER A 299 8.65 3.13 -20.69
N SER A 300 7.97 3.96 -19.89
CA SER A 300 8.43 5.32 -19.55
C SER A 300 9.41 5.36 -18.37
N ILE A 301 9.54 4.27 -17.62
CA ILE A 301 10.44 4.19 -16.47
C ILE A 301 11.87 4.00 -16.96
N ASP A 302 12.68 5.05 -16.80
CA ASP A 302 14.09 5.03 -17.18
C ASP A 302 14.91 5.78 -16.13
N THR A 303 15.51 5.01 -15.22
CA THR A 303 16.34 5.55 -14.13
C THR A 303 17.55 6.34 -14.64
N GLU A 304 18.13 5.96 -15.77
CA GLU A 304 19.30 6.65 -16.32
C GLU A 304 18.92 8.04 -16.87
N LYS A 305 17.73 8.15 -17.49
CA LYS A 305 17.20 9.42 -18.01
C LYS A 305 16.46 10.26 -16.97
N ALA A 306 16.14 9.73 -15.80
CA ALA A 306 15.45 10.49 -14.75
C ALA A 306 16.29 11.67 -14.24
N GLU A 307 15.63 12.76 -13.85
CA GLU A 307 16.27 14.04 -13.55
C GLU A 307 15.99 14.52 -12.11
N ALA A 308 16.88 15.35 -11.58
CA ALA A 308 16.60 16.18 -10.40
C ALA A 308 16.77 17.66 -10.74
N SER A 309 16.09 18.51 -9.96
CA SER A 309 16.23 19.97 -10.09
C SER A 309 17.63 20.44 -9.70
N VAL A 310 18.30 19.71 -8.81
CA VAL A 310 19.68 19.94 -8.39
C VAL A 310 20.58 18.90 -9.06
N LYS A 311 21.48 19.35 -9.95
CA LYS A 311 22.29 18.43 -10.78
C LYS A 311 23.34 17.64 -10.02
N THR A 312 23.85 18.18 -8.90
CA THR A 312 24.74 17.43 -8.00
C THR A 312 24.01 16.25 -7.37
N ASP A 313 22.76 16.45 -6.96
CA ASP A 313 21.93 15.39 -6.39
C ASP A 313 21.61 14.31 -7.42
N GLU A 314 21.24 14.72 -8.64
CA GLU A 314 20.99 13.79 -9.74
C GLU A 314 22.20 12.89 -10.00
N THR A 315 23.40 13.48 -10.07
CA THR A 315 24.63 12.75 -10.36
C THR A 315 24.96 11.77 -9.24
N ALA A 316 24.87 12.19 -7.98
CA ALA A 316 25.21 11.35 -6.85
C ALA A 316 24.25 10.15 -6.72
N ILE A 317 22.93 10.37 -6.89
CA ILE A 317 21.96 9.28 -6.82
C ILE A 317 22.18 8.29 -7.95
N LYS A 318 22.44 8.76 -9.17
CA LYS A 318 22.77 7.88 -10.31
C LYS A 318 24.04 7.07 -10.05
N VAL A 319 25.08 7.68 -9.44
CA VAL A 319 26.30 6.96 -9.04
C VAL A 319 25.99 5.91 -7.97
N LEU A 320 25.20 6.24 -6.95
CA LEU A 320 24.79 5.29 -5.91
C LEU A 320 24.05 4.09 -6.50
N ILE A 321 23.04 4.34 -7.34
CA ILE A 321 22.27 3.27 -8.01
C ILE A 321 23.18 2.40 -8.88
N LYS A 322 24.04 3.03 -9.70
CA LYS A 322 24.97 2.33 -10.59
C LYS A 322 25.99 1.49 -9.83
N SER A 323 26.45 1.95 -8.67
CA SER A 323 27.38 1.21 -7.80
C SER A 323 26.72 0.09 -6.99
N GLY A 324 25.40 0.17 -6.79
CA GLY A 324 24.60 -0.80 -6.07
C GLY A 324 23.89 -1.79 -6.99
N ALA A 325 22.56 -1.69 -7.09
CA ALA A 325 21.73 -2.63 -7.84
C ALA A 325 21.87 -2.52 -9.38
N GLY A 326 22.33 -1.37 -9.90
CA GLY A 326 22.32 -1.06 -11.32
C GLY A 326 20.98 -0.55 -11.84
N PHE A 327 20.98 0.17 -12.96
CA PHE A 327 19.78 0.83 -13.49
C PHE A 327 18.69 -0.15 -13.91
N ASP A 328 19.05 -1.25 -14.59
CA ASP A 328 18.09 -2.25 -15.05
C ASP A 328 17.31 -2.85 -13.88
N ARG A 329 18.00 -3.21 -12.79
CA ARG A 329 17.35 -3.78 -11.61
C ARG A 329 16.47 -2.78 -10.90
N VAL A 330 16.86 -1.51 -10.85
CA VAL A 330 16.02 -0.45 -10.27
C VAL A 330 14.78 -0.21 -11.12
N ASN A 331 14.91 -0.18 -12.45
CA ASN A 331 13.76 -0.08 -13.36
C ASN A 331 12.78 -1.24 -13.10
N GLU A 332 13.25 -2.48 -13.06
CA GLU A 332 12.39 -3.65 -12.77
C GLU A 332 11.67 -3.53 -11.42
N LEU A 333 12.37 -3.12 -10.36
CA LEU A 333 11.76 -2.97 -9.03
C LEU A 333 10.70 -1.86 -8.99
N VAL A 334 10.96 -0.75 -9.69
CA VAL A 334 10.02 0.38 -9.76
C VAL A 334 8.81 0.01 -10.60
N GLU A 335 9.02 -0.66 -11.73
CA GLU A 335 7.96 -1.25 -12.56
C GLU A 335 7.09 -2.19 -11.72
N GLU A 336 7.68 -3.19 -11.06
CA GLU A 336 6.96 -4.15 -10.21
C GLU A 336 6.16 -3.45 -9.11
N THR A 337 6.77 -2.48 -8.43
CA THR A 337 6.13 -1.75 -7.32
C THR A 337 4.95 -0.92 -7.80
N LEU A 338 5.14 -0.12 -8.85
CA LEU A 338 4.07 0.70 -9.42
C LEU A 338 2.96 -0.18 -9.97
N MET A 339 3.30 -1.27 -10.67
CA MET A 339 2.30 -2.20 -11.19
C MET A 339 1.48 -2.84 -10.08
N ALA A 340 2.11 -3.29 -8.99
CA ALA A 340 1.40 -3.85 -7.85
C ALA A 340 0.43 -2.81 -7.23
N SER A 341 0.89 -1.58 -7.03
CA SER A 341 0.05 -0.52 -6.44
C SER A 341 -1.08 -0.06 -7.38
N LEU A 342 -0.82 0.11 -8.68
CA LEU A 342 -1.83 0.44 -9.70
C LEU A 342 -2.88 -0.65 -9.82
N THR A 343 -2.44 -1.90 -9.79
CA THR A 343 -3.32 -3.06 -9.83
C THR A 343 -4.26 -3.11 -8.63
N GLN A 344 -3.77 -2.69 -7.45
CA GLN A 344 -4.59 -2.58 -6.25
C GLN A 344 -5.65 -1.47 -6.41
N GLU A 345 -5.29 -0.31 -6.93
CA GLU A 345 -6.24 0.78 -7.23
C GLU A 345 -7.28 0.35 -8.27
N PHE A 346 -6.84 -0.35 -9.31
CA PHE A 346 -7.73 -0.91 -10.34
C PHE A 346 -8.75 -1.88 -9.75
N SER A 347 -8.28 -2.81 -8.92
CA SER A 347 -9.12 -3.77 -8.21
C SER A 347 -10.14 -3.07 -7.30
N ARG A 348 -9.75 -1.97 -6.64
CA ARG A 348 -10.65 -1.15 -5.81
C ARG A 348 -11.70 -0.44 -6.66
N ALA A 349 -11.31 0.15 -7.79
CA ALA A 349 -12.23 0.82 -8.71
C ALA A 349 -13.28 -0.15 -9.27
N LEU A 350 -12.87 -1.36 -9.65
CA LEU A 350 -13.78 -2.41 -10.10
C LEU A 350 -14.75 -2.83 -8.98
N LYS A 351 -14.26 -3.03 -7.76
CA LYS A 351 -15.12 -3.33 -6.59
C LYS A 351 -16.14 -2.23 -6.33
N ALA A 352 -15.74 -0.96 -6.41
CA ALA A 352 -16.62 0.18 -6.22
C ALA A 352 -17.71 0.26 -7.31
N LYS A 353 -17.34 0.10 -8.59
CA LYS A 353 -18.31 0.03 -9.70
C LYS A 353 -19.31 -1.11 -9.52
N ARG A 354 -18.86 -2.28 -9.06
CA ARG A 354 -19.72 -3.45 -8.80
C ARG A 354 -20.67 -3.24 -7.63
N LEU A 355 -20.23 -2.64 -6.53
CA LEU A 355 -21.09 -2.30 -5.39
C LEU A 355 -22.15 -1.26 -5.80
N GLY A 356 -21.77 -0.29 -6.63
CA GLY A 356 -22.68 0.63 -7.29
C GLY A 356 -23.74 -0.11 -8.11
N ASN A 357 -23.35 -1.00 -9.03
CA ASN A 357 -24.29 -1.77 -9.85
C ASN A 357 -25.20 -2.70 -9.03
N LYS A 358 -24.67 -3.37 -7.99
CA LYS A 358 -25.49 -4.21 -7.09
C LYS A 358 -26.57 -3.41 -6.36
N SER A 359 -26.31 -2.14 -6.02
CA SER A 359 -27.29 -1.25 -5.40
C SER A 359 -28.39 -0.82 -6.38
N VAL A 360 -28.03 -0.65 -7.67
CA VAL A 360 -28.98 -0.38 -8.75
C VAL A 360 -29.85 -1.62 -9.03
N ASP A 361 -29.24 -2.80 -9.12
CA ASP A 361 -29.95 -4.06 -9.36
C ASP A 361 -30.89 -4.45 -8.21
N ALA A 362 -30.51 -4.16 -6.95
CA ALA A 362 -31.37 -4.35 -5.79
C ALA A 362 -32.61 -3.43 -5.82
N ASN A 363 -32.45 -2.20 -6.31
CA ASN A 363 -33.57 -1.26 -6.49
C ASN A 363 -34.48 -1.67 -7.67
N VAL A 364 -33.93 -2.30 -8.72
CA VAL A 364 -34.72 -2.85 -9.83
C VAL A 364 -35.48 -4.12 -9.42
N ALA A 365 -34.88 -4.98 -8.59
CA ALA A 365 -35.49 -6.20 -8.09
C ALA A 365 -36.67 -5.97 -7.13
N ALA A 366 -36.75 -4.80 -6.49
CA ALA A 366 -37.88 -4.41 -5.65
C ALA A 366 -39.15 -4.00 -6.45
N GLY A 367 -39.04 -3.87 -7.78
CA GLY A 367 -40.07 -3.26 -8.63
C GLY A 367 -41.00 -4.19 -9.41
N SER A 368 -40.82 -5.51 -9.44
CA SER A 368 -41.77 -6.39 -10.16
C SER A 368 -41.82 -7.82 -9.63
N GLY A 369 -42.90 -8.14 -8.92
CA GLY A 369 -43.24 -9.50 -8.52
C GLY A 369 -43.77 -10.31 -9.70
N GLY A 370 -43.12 -11.43 -10.00
CA GLY A 370 -43.60 -12.46 -10.94
C GLY A 370 -42.78 -13.75 -10.85
N PRO A 371 -43.39 -14.94 -10.98
CA PRO A 371 -42.78 -16.24 -10.68
C PRO A 371 -41.87 -16.75 -11.82
N ALA A 372 -40.86 -15.95 -12.20
CA ALA A 372 -39.77 -16.34 -13.08
C ALA A 372 -38.45 -16.58 -12.30
N ILE A 373 -38.54 -16.80 -10.99
CA ILE A 373 -37.38 -17.10 -10.12
C ILE A 373 -37.09 -18.59 -10.20
N ARG A 374 -36.59 -19.06 -11.35
CA ARG A 374 -35.87 -20.36 -11.41
C ARG A 374 -34.87 -20.52 -12.55
N GLN A 375 -34.56 -19.48 -13.33
CA GLN A 375 -33.54 -19.57 -14.40
C GLN A 375 -32.59 -18.37 -14.52
N LEU A 376 -32.39 -17.58 -13.47
CA LEU A 376 -31.27 -16.64 -13.44
C LEU A 376 -30.03 -17.34 -12.86
N LYS A 377 -29.35 -18.16 -13.69
CA LYS A 377 -27.89 -18.18 -13.62
C LYS A 377 -27.47 -16.76 -13.93
N GLN A 378 -27.13 -15.97 -12.91
CA GLN A 378 -26.43 -14.71 -13.11
C GLN A 378 -25.11 -15.07 -13.80
N THR A 379 -25.09 -15.04 -15.13
CA THR A 379 -23.88 -14.73 -15.88
C THR A 379 -23.48 -13.35 -15.40
N THR A 380 -22.64 -13.32 -14.37
CA THR A 380 -21.90 -12.13 -14.01
C THR A 380 -21.03 -11.87 -15.23
N GLN A 381 -21.49 -11.00 -16.14
CA GLN A 381 -20.66 -10.56 -17.26
C GLN A 381 -19.38 -10.04 -16.64
N LEU A 382 -18.27 -10.73 -16.93
CA LEU A 382 -16.95 -10.23 -16.61
C LEU A 382 -16.85 -8.82 -17.18
N SER A 383 -16.25 -7.91 -16.41
CA SER A 383 -16.08 -6.55 -16.88
C SER A 383 -15.26 -6.59 -18.20
N PRO A 384 -15.57 -5.76 -19.21
CA PRO A 384 -14.89 -5.77 -20.51
C PRO A 384 -13.36 -5.77 -20.39
N GLU A 385 -12.85 -5.10 -19.36
CA GLU A 385 -11.44 -5.00 -19.00
C GLU A 385 -10.79 -6.36 -18.68
N PHE A 386 -11.52 -7.27 -18.03
CA PHE A 386 -11.03 -8.62 -17.75
C PHE A 386 -10.97 -9.49 -19.01
N THR A 387 -11.89 -9.25 -19.95
CA THR A 387 -11.93 -9.99 -21.22
C THR A 387 -10.77 -9.57 -22.12
N GLU A 388 -10.50 -8.27 -22.21
CA GLU A 388 -9.36 -7.73 -22.95
C GLU A 388 -8.02 -8.24 -22.40
N LEU A 389 -7.87 -8.33 -21.07
CA LEU A 389 -6.66 -8.88 -20.45
C LEU A 389 -6.38 -10.33 -20.90
N VAL A 390 -7.43 -11.16 -20.95
CA VAL A 390 -7.31 -12.56 -21.38
C VAL A 390 -7.07 -12.66 -22.89
N GLU A 391 -7.66 -11.76 -23.67
CA GLU A 391 -7.42 -11.67 -25.10
C GLU A 391 -5.97 -11.31 -25.42
N GLN A 392 -5.39 -10.33 -24.71
CA GLN A 392 -3.99 -9.93 -24.89
C GLN A 392 -2.99 -11.01 -24.49
N LEU A 393 -3.30 -11.84 -23.49
CA LEU A 393 -2.48 -13.04 -23.19
C LEU A 393 -2.42 -14.01 -24.38
N THR A 394 -3.46 -14.04 -25.22
CA THR A 394 -3.58 -14.99 -26.33
C THR A 394 -3.03 -14.40 -27.63
N ASN A 395 -3.46 -13.19 -27.97
CA ASN A 395 -3.28 -12.58 -29.28
C ASN A 395 -2.30 -11.39 -29.27
N GLY A 396 -1.81 -10.98 -28.10
CA GLY A 396 -0.90 -9.85 -27.95
C GLY A 396 0.49 -10.13 -28.56
N THR A 397 1.25 -9.05 -28.79
CA THR A 397 2.68 -9.16 -29.07
C THR A 397 3.41 -9.79 -27.87
N PRO A 398 4.64 -10.31 -28.03
CA PRO A 398 5.39 -10.87 -26.89
C PRO A 398 5.51 -9.91 -25.70
N GLU A 399 5.67 -8.60 -25.98
CA GLU A 399 5.70 -7.55 -24.97
C GLU A 399 4.31 -7.34 -24.31
N ALA A 400 3.23 -7.32 -25.10
CA ALA A 400 1.88 -7.22 -24.57
C ALA A 400 1.51 -8.45 -23.72
N GLN A 401 1.86 -9.66 -24.15
CA GLN A 401 1.65 -10.90 -23.41
C GLN A 401 2.41 -10.91 -22.07
N GLU A 402 3.66 -10.48 -22.07
CA GLU A 402 4.48 -10.34 -20.86
C GLU A 402 3.81 -9.40 -19.85
N LYS A 403 3.42 -8.21 -20.32
CA LYS A 403 2.75 -7.19 -19.50
C LYS A 403 1.37 -7.66 -19.01
N SER A 404 0.62 -8.36 -19.87
CA SER A 404 -0.65 -9.00 -19.51
C SER A 404 -0.49 -9.98 -18.36
N ALA A 405 0.53 -10.85 -18.46
CA ALA A 405 0.82 -11.85 -17.45
C ALA A 405 1.26 -11.18 -16.12
N ALA A 406 2.04 -10.10 -16.20
CA ALA A 406 2.48 -9.33 -15.02
C ALA A 406 1.30 -8.70 -14.26
N VAL A 407 0.38 -8.06 -14.99
CA VAL A 407 -0.84 -7.47 -14.43
C VAL A 407 -1.75 -8.54 -13.86
N LEU A 408 -1.99 -9.60 -14.61
CA LEU A 408 -2.85 -10.69 -14.16
C LEU A 408 -2.30 -11.31 -12.87
N ARG A 409 -0.99 -11.61 -12.82
CA ARG A 409 -0.34 -12.10 -11.59
C ARG A 409 -0.64 -11.20 -10.39
N SER A 410 -0.52 -9.89 -10.56
CA SER A 410 -0.76 -8.90 -9.51
C SER A 410 -2.23 -8.84 -9.10
N LEU A 411 -3.16 -8.90 -10.06
CA LEU A 411 -4.61 -8.87 -9.80
C LEU A 411 -5.07 -10.10 -9.01
N LEU A 412 -4.38 -11.23 -9.18
CA LEU A 412 -4.70 -12.50 -8.54
C LEU A 412 -4.13 -12.63 -7.13
N PHE A 413 -3.15 -11.79 -6.76
CA PHE A 413 -2.49 -11.89 -5.46
C PHE A 413 -3.45 -11.53 -4.32
N GLU A 414 -3.60 -12.44 -3.35
CA GLU A 414 -4.49 -12.31 -2.17
C GLU A 414 -5.94 -11.85 -2.46
N ASN A 415 -6.44 -12.11 -3.68
CA ASN A 415 -7.78 -11.72 -4.10
C ASN A 415 -8.58 -12.92 -4.62
N ALA A 416 -9.30 -13.60 -3.72
CA ALA A 416 -10.08 -14.80 -4.02
C ALA A 416 -11.18 -14.57 -5.07
N GLU A 417 -11.72 -13.35 -5.16
CA GLU A 417 -12.75 -12.98 -6.12
C GLU A 417 -12.17 -12.89 -7.52
N ASN A 418 -11.07 -12.14 -7.69
CA ASN A 418 -10.34 -12.05 -8.96
C ASN A 418 -9.84 -13.44 -9.41
N GLN A 419 -9.34 -14.25 -8.47
CA GLN A 419 -8.91 -15.61 -8.75
C GLN A 419 -10.03 -16.43 -9.40
N ARG A 420 -11.24 -16.39 -8.85
CA ARG A 420 -12.38 -17.10 -9.43
C ARG A 420 -12.75 -16.53 -10.80
N GLU A 421 -12.87 -15.21 -10.91
CA GLU A 421 -13.36 -14.55 -12.12
C GLU A 421 -12.43 -14.75 -13.31
N PHE A 422 -11.11 -14.59 -13.15
CA PHE A 422 -10.18 -14.85 -14.25
C PHE A 422 -10.09 -16.32 -14.67
N ALA A 423 -10.26 -17.24 -13.71
CA ALA A 423 -10.36 -18.66 -14.06
C ALA A 423 -11.61 -18.95 -14.89
N GLU A 424 -12.74 -18.33 -14.56
CA GLU A 424 -14.00 -18.42 -15.32
C GLU A 424 -13.92 -17.69 -16.67
N ALA A 425 -13.13 -16.63 -16.76
CA ALA A 425 -12.85 -15.89 -18.00
C ALA A 425 -11.93 -16.64 -18.98
N GLY A 426 -11.41 -17.82 -18.61
CA GLY A 426 -10.55 -18.61 -19.48
C GLY A 426 -9.07 -18.24 -19.45
N ALA A 427 -8.59 -17.48 -18.45
CA ALA A 427 -7.19 -17.05 -18.38
C ALA A 427 -6.17 -18.21 -18.24
N ILE A 428 -6.61 -19.38 -17.76
CA ILE A 428 -5.72 -20.52 -17.46
C ILE A 428 -5.00 -21.03 -18.72
N GLY A 429 -5.71 -21.19 -19.84
CA GLY A 429 -5.14 -21.73 -21.07
C GLY A 429 -4.02 -20.85 -21.64
N PRO A 430 -4.26 -19.54 -21.86
CA PRO A 430 -3.24 -18.60 -22.33
C PRO A 430 -2.02 -18.53 -21.40
N LEU A 431 -2.23 -18.52 -20.08
CA LEU A 431 -1.12 -18.55 -19.11
C LEU A 431 -0.25 -19.81 -19.24
N ILE A 432 -0.86 -20.99 -19.49
CA ILE A 432 -0.12 -22.23 -19.70
C ILE A 432 0.68 -22.18 -21.00
N ALA A 433 0.12 -21.60 -22.06
CA ALA A 433 0.83 -21.43 -23.33
C ALA A 433 2.09 -20.55 -23.15
N LEU A 434 1.97 -19.45 -22.41
CA LEU A 434 3.10 -18.55 -22.15
C LEU A 434 4.23 -19.17 -21.32
N LEU A 435 3.97 -20.24 -20.55
CA LEU A 435 5.04 -20.99 -19.87
C LEU A 435 6.06 -21.61 -20.84
N THR A 436 5.66 -21.87 -22.09
CA THR A 436 6.51 -22.49 -23.11
C THR A 436 6.88 -21.55 -24.24
N THR A 437 5.96 -20.69 -24.68
CA THR A 437 6.17 -19.80 -25.84
C THR A 437 6.56 -18.38 -25.47
N GLY A 438 6.31 -17.96 -24.21
CA GLY A 438 6.54 -16.60 -23.76
C GLY A 438 8.02 -16.23 -23.65
N THR A 439 8.29 -14.92 -23.57
CA THR A 439 9.60 -14.37 -23.17
C THR A 439 9.99 -14.89 -21.78
N PRO A 440 11.28 -14.84 -21.39
CA PRO A 440 11.69 -15.24 -20.05
C PRO A 440 10.91 -14.56 -18.91
N LYS A 441 10.55 -13.28 -19.09
CA LYS A 441 9.70 -12.52 -18.16
C LYS A 441 8.24 -12.98 -18.22
N ALA A 442 7.67 -13.19 -19.41
CA ALA A 442 6.30 -13.72 -19.56
C ALA A 442 6.13 -15.11 -18.93
N GLN A 443 7.15 -15.98 -19.03
CA GLN A 443 7.17 -17.29 -18.37
C GLN A 443 7.15 -17.13 -16.84
N ALA A 444 7.97 -16.22 -16.29
CA ALA A 444 8.02 -15.95 -14.86
C ALA A 444 6.69 -15.41 -14.34
N HIS A 445 6.12 -14.42 -15.03
CA HIS A 445 4.82 -13.85 -14.65
C HIS A 445 3.68 -14.86 -14.79
N SER A 446 3.69 -15.68 -15.85
CA SER A 446 2.65 -16.70 -16.05
C SER A 446 2.71 -17.79 -14.98
N ALA A 447 3.91 -18.24 -14.60
CA ALA A 447 4.09 -19.17 -13.50
C ALA A 447 3.57 -18.58 -12.18
N GLY A 448 3.83 -17.30 -11.93
CA GLY A 448 3.34 -16.59 -10.75
C GLY A 448 1.81 -16.43 -10.76
N ALA A 449 1.21 -16.08 -11.90
CA ALA A 449 -0.24 -15.97 -12.04
C ALA A 449 -0.94 -17.32 -11.79
N LEU A 450 -0.39 -18.42 -12.34
CA LEU A 450 -0.89 -19.77 -12.07
C LEU A 450 -0.72 -20.16 -10.60
N ALA A 451 0.35 -19.74 -9.93
CA ALA A 451 0.52 -19.95 -8.49
C ALA A 451 -0.57 -19.23 -7.69
N ASN A 452 -0.90 -17.99 -8.04
CA ASN A 452 -1.94 -17.21 -7.39
C ASN A 452 -3.33 -17.77 -7.67
N LEU A 453 -3.62 -18.22 -8.91
CA LEU A 453 -4.85 -18.94 -9.23
C LEU A 453 -4.99 -20.22 -8.39
N ALA A 454 -3.94 -21.02 -8.29
CA ALA A 454 -3.93 -22.29 -7.55
C ALA A 454 -4.00 -22.12 -6.01
N ALA A 455 -3.88 -20.90 -5.49
CA ALA A 455 -4.16 -20.61 -4.09
C ALA A 455 -5.65 -20.83 -3.76
N ASN A 456 -6.53 -20.68 -4.74
CA ASN A 456 -7.95 -21.01 -4.62
C ASN A 456 -8.19 -22.53 -4.80
N GLY A 457 -9.05 -23.09 -3.95
CA GLY A 457 -9.35 -24.53 -3.89
C GLY A 457 -10.00 -25.10 -5.16
N GLU A 458 -10.86 -24.33 -5.84
CA GLU A 458 -11.51 -24.79 -7.07
C GLU A 458 -10.58 -24.66 -8.27
N ASN A 459 -9.83 -23.55 -8.32
CA ASN A 459 -8.94 -23.26 -9.43
C ASN A 459 -7.76 -24.21 -9.53
N LYS A 460 -7.23 -24.74 -8.40
CA LYS A 460 -6.10 -25.68 -8.47
C LYS A 460 -6.43 -26.97 -9.22
N VAL A 461 -7.71 -27.38 -9.24
CA VAL A 461 -8.16 -28.52 -10.04
C VAL A 461 -8.18 -28.13 -11.51
N LYS A 462 -8.83 -27.01 -11.85
CA LYS A 462 -8.90 -26.47 -13.22
C LYS A 462 -7.52 -26.27 -13.84
N VAL A 463 -6.57 -25.69 -13.08
CA VAL A 463 -5.19 -25.45 -13.54
C VAL A 463 -4.45 -26.77 -13.81
N ALA A 464 -4.62 -27.77 -12.95
CA ALA A 464 -3.99 -29.07 -13.14
C ALA A 464 -4.59 -29.83 -14.33
N GLU A 465 -5.92 -29.83 -14.48
CA GLU A 465 -6.64 -30.46 -15.60
C GLU A 465 -6.34 -29.79 -16.94
N ALA A 466 -6.10 -28.49 -16.95
CA ALA A 466 -5.66 -27.75 -18.13
C ALA A 466 -4.20 -28.06 -18.55
N GLY A 467 -3.47 -28.89 -17.79
CA GLY A 467 -2.14 -29.37 -18.17
C GLY A 467 -0.97 -28.50 -17.72
N ALA A 468 -1.15 -27.62 -16.73
CA ALA A 468 -0.09 -26.70 -16.29
C ALA A 468 1.14 -27.40 -15.67
N ILE A 469 0.98 -28.60 -15.11
CA ILE A 469 2.01 -29.26 -14.29
C ILE A 469 3.30 -29.51 -15.08
N GLY A 470 3.21 -30.08 -16.29
CA GLY A 470 4.39 -30.39 -17.11
C GLY A 470 5.24 -29.15 -17.44
N PRO A 471 4.66 -28.10 -18.02
CA PRO A 471 5.35 -26.84 -18.29
C PRO A 471 5.96 -26.20 -17.03
N LEU A 472 5.25 -26.21 -15.90
CA LEU A 472 5.79 -25.69 -14.63
C LEU A 472 7.01 -26.49 -14.16
N VAL A 473 7.01 -27.82 -14.30
CA VAL A 473 8.17 -28.66 -13.96
C VAL A 473 9.35 -28.37 -14.87
N ALA A 474 9.13 -28.14 -16.16
CA ALA A 474 10.20 -27.79 -17.09
C ALA A 474 10.91 -26.47 -16.69
N LEU A 475 10.15 -25.47 -16.25
CA LEU A 475 10.69 -24.19 -15.80
C LEU A 475 11.51 -24.27 -14.52
N LEU A 476 11.29 -25.27 -13.65
CA LEU A 476 12.14 -25.49 -12.46
C LEU A 476 13.62 -25.68 -12.81
N SER A 477 13.91 -26.21 -14.01
CA SER A 477 15.29 -26.47 -14.45
C SER A 477 15.78 -25.46 -15.50
N LYS A 478 14.89 -24.98 -16.37
CA LYS A 478 15.27 -24.16 -17.54
C LYS A 478 14.86 -22.69 -17.43
N GLY A 479 13.99 -22.35 -16.49
CA GLY A 479 13.49 -20.99 -16.32
C GLY A 479 14.51 -20.05 -15.71
N THR A 480 14.23 -18.75 -15.77
CA THR A 480 14.95 -17.73 -15.01
C THR A 480 14.83 -17.99 -13.51
N PRO A 481 15.70 -17.42 -12.66
CA PRO A 481 15.59 -17.57 -11.21
C PRO A 481 14.19 -17.21 -10.66
N GLU A 482 13.56 -16.17 -11.22
CA GLU A 482 12.19 -15.78 -10.88
C GLU A 482 11.16 -16.83 -11.34
N ALA A 483 11.25 -17.33 -12.58
CA ALA A 483 10.38 -18.38 -13.08
C ALA A 483 10.51 -19.67 -12.27
N GLN A 484 11.72 -20.06 -11.87
CA GLN A 484 11.97 -21.21 -11.00
C GLN A 484 11.26 -21.05 -9.64
N ALA A 485 11.41 -19.87 -9.01
CA ALA A 485 10.75 -19.58 -7.74
C ALA A 485 9.22 -19.62 -7.87
N HIS A 486 8.66 -18.99 -8.91
CA HIS A 486 7.22 -18.99 -9.14
C HIS A 486 6.68 -20.38 -9.48
N SER A 487 7.38 -21.16 -10.31
CA SER A 487 6.99 -22.54 -10.64
C SER A 487 7.00 -23.45 -9.41
N ALA A 488 7.99 -23.32 -8.52
CA ALA A 488 7.99 -24.04 -7.25
C ALA A 488 6.78 -23.67 -6.38
N GLY A 489 6.43 -22.38 -6.31
CA GLY A 489 5.23 -21.88 -5.63
C GLY A 489 3.92 -22.41 -6.24
N ALA A 490 3.83 -22.45 -7.58
CA ALA A 490 2.66 -22.97 -8.28
C ALA A 490 2.44 -24.45 -8.00
N LEU A 491 3.48 -25.27 -8.13
CA LEU A 491 3.42 -26.72 -7.88
C LEU A 491 3.07 -27.03 -6.42
N ARG A 492 3.62 -26.25 -5.47
CA ARG A 492 3.23 -26.30 -4.05
C ARG A 492 1.72 -26.05 -3.90
N ASN A 493 1.20 -24.97 -4.47
CA ASN A 493 -0.20 -24.59 -4.32
C ASN A 493 -1.15 -25.60 -4.96
N LEU A 494 -0.77 -26.17 -6.11
CA LEU A 494 -1.50 -27.25 -6.77
C LEU A 494 -1.56 -28.52 -5.91
N ALA A 495 -0.48 -28.84 -5.19
CA ALA A 495 -0.35 -30.04 -4.35
C ALA A 495 -0.96 -29.89 -2.94
N VAL A 496 -1.03 -28.68 -2.38
CA VAL A 496 -1.64 -28.44 -1.06
C VAL A 496 -3.07 -28.96 -1.02
N ASN A 497 -3.34 -29.86 -0.07
CA ASN A 497 -4.66 -30.43 0.21
C ASN A 497 -5.33 -31.11 -1.01
N ASN A 498 -4.56 -31.53 -2.01
CA ASN A 498 -5.07 -32.25 -3.18
C ASN A 498 -4.19 -33.48 -3.47
N GLY A 499 -4.70 -34.67 -3.15
CA GLY A 499 -3.95 -35.93 -3.29
C GLY A 499 -3.65 -36.30 -4.75
N GLU A 500 -4.59 -36.08 -5.66
CA GLU A 500 -4.43 -36.40 -7.08
C GLU A 500 -3.36 -35.51 -7.73
N ASN A 501 -3.41 -34.20 -7.49
CA ASN A 501 -2.41 -33.28 -8.00
C ASN A 501 -1.01 -33.58 -7.44
N LYS A 502 -0.90 -34.02 -6.18
CA LYS A 502 0.40 -34.45 -5.62
C LYS A 502 1.02 -35.57 -6.43
N VAL A 503 0.22 -36.57 -6.83
CA VAL A 503 0.66 -37.69 -7.66
C VAL A 503 1.07 -37.20 -9.03
N LYS A 504 0.23 -36.41 -9.71
CA LYS A 504 0.54 -35.84 -11.04
C LYS A 504 1.85 -35.03 -11.04
N VAL A 505 2.10 -34.23 -10.00
CA VAL A 505 3.35 -33.45 -9.89
C VAL A 505 4.57 -34.36 -9.67
N ALA A 506 4.43 -35.43 -8.89
CA ALA A 506 5.51 -36.40 -8.69
C ALA A 506 5.82 -37.19 -9.97
N GLU A 507 4.80 -37.67 -10.67
CA GLU A 507 4.90 -38.38 -11.94
C GLU A 507 5.49 -37.50 -13.05
N ALA A 508 5.22 -36.20 -13.01
CA ALA A 508 5.84 -35.22 -13.91
C ALA A 508 7.34 -35.00 -13.61
N GLY A 509 7.91 -35.60 -12.56
CA GLY A 509 9.34 -35.55 -12.25
C GLY A 509 9.78 -34.31 -11.48
N ALA A 510 8.89 -33.62 -10.76
CA ALA A 510 9.21 -32.35 -10.08
C ALA A 510 10.24 -32.48 -8.94
N ILE A 511 10.35 -33.65 -8.31
CA ILE A 511 11.14 -33.84 -7.07
C ILE A 511 12.61 -33.52 -7.29
N GLY A 512 13.22 -34.04 -8.36
CA GLY A 512 14.64 -33.82 -8.65
C GLY A 512 15.00 -32.34 -8.82
N PRO A 513 14.31 -31.61 -9.72
CA PRO A 513 14.51 -30.17 -9.89
C PRO A 513 14.28 -29.36 -8.60
N LEU A 514 13.25 -29.68 -7.81
CA LEU A 514 12.98 -28.98 -6.54
C LEU A 514 14.10 -29.20 -5.51
N VAL A 515 14.65 -30.41 -5.43
CA VAL A 515 15.81 -30.68 -4.56
C VAL A 515 17.04 -29.92 -5.04
N ALA A 516 17.26 -29.80 -6.35
CA ALA A 516 18.36 -29.01 -6.88
C ALA A 516 18.25 -27.51 -6.52
N LEU A 517 17.02 -26.97 -6.56
CA LEU A 517 16.75 -25.57 -6.19
C LEU A 517 17.01 -25.27 -4.71
N LEU A 518 16.89 -26.24 -3.80
CA LEU A 518 17.25 -26.06 -2.39
C LEU A 518 18.72 -25.66 -2.19
N SER A 519 19.61 -26.08 -3.10
CA SER A 519 21.05 -25.79 -3.00
C SER A 519 21.50 -24.68 -3.94
N LYS A 520 20.88 -24.56 -5.12
CA LYS A 520 21.35 -23.68 -6.20
C LYS A 520 20.40 -22.52 -6.53
N GLY A 521 19.18 -22.53 -6.00
CA GLY A 521 18.19 -21.50 -6.24
C GLY A 521 18.45 -20.22 -5.45
N THR A 522 17.73 -19.16 -5.79
CA THR A 522 17.64 -17.93 -4.98
C THR A 522 17.00 -18.22 -3.61
N PRO A 523 17.15 -17.36 -2.59
CA PRO A 523 16.50 -17.55 -1.30
C PRO A 523 14.99 -17.82 -1.41
N GLU A 524 14.30 -17.10 -2.29
CA GLU A 524 12.87 -17.30 -2.56
C GLU A 524 12.58 -18.67 -3.20
N ALA A 525 13.38 -19.10 -4.18
CA ALA A 525 13.24 -20.41 -4.81
C ALA A 525 13.54 -21.55 -3.81
N GLN A 526 14.52 -21.38 -2.93
CA GLN A 526 14.85 -22.33 -1.87
C GLN A 526 13.67 -22.46 -0.88
N GLU A 527 13.12 -21.35 -0.41
CA GLU A 527 11.98 -21.33 0.51
C GLU A 527 10.77 -22.04 -0.11
N ARG A 528 10.40 -21.66 -1.33
CA ARG A 528 9.24 -22.26 -2.02
C ARG A 528 9.46 -23.73 -2.34
N SER A 529 10.67 -24.13 -2.72
CA SER A 529 11.01 -25.53 -2.97
C SER A 529 10.97 -26.36 -1.68
N ALA A 530 11.47 -25.82 -0.56
CA ALA A 530 11.38 -26.47 0.75
C ALA A 530 9.93 -26.65 1.19
N ALA A 531 9.11 -25.62 1.00
CA ALA A 531 7.68 -25.67 1.30
C ALA A 531 6.94 -26.70 0.43
N ALA A 532 7.28 -26.79 -0.85
CA ALA A 532 6.75 -27.80 -1.76
C ALA A 532 7.14 -29.21 -1.29
N LEU A 533 8.44 -29.45 -1.05
CA LEU A 533 9.01 -30.73 -0.58
C LEU A 533 8.40 -31.22 0.74
N ARG A 534 8.15 -30.30 1.68
CA ARG A 534 7.48 -30.61 2.94
C ARG A 534 6.09 -31.21 2.75
N ILE A 535 5.31 -30.73 1.77
CA ILE A 535 3.94 -31.23 1.51
C ILE A 535 3.97 -32.68 1.04
N TRP A 536 4.98 -33.09 0.26
CA TRP A 536 5.14 -34.47 -0.17
C TRP A 536 5.64 -35.37 0.96
N TRP A 537 6.60 -34.92 1.77
CA TRP A 537 7.05 -35.70 2.94
C TRP A 537 5.89 -35.96 3.91
N LEU A 538 5.09 -34.95 4.22
CA LEU A 538 3.92 -35.10 5.10
C LEU A 538 2.86 -36.07 4.53
N SER A 539 2.75 -36.24 3.21
CA SER A 539 1.87 -37.28 2.65
C SER A 539 2.47 -38.68 2.72
N MET A 540 3.79 -38.84 2.54
CA MET A 540 4.45 -40.15 2.65
C MET A 540 4.44 -40.70 4.09
N GLY A 541 4.37 -39.81 5.09
CA GLY A 541 4.23 -40.19 6.50
C GLY A 541 2.82 -40.67 6.92
N ARG A 542 1.80 -40.53 6.07
CA ARG A 542 0.41 -40.97 6.36
C ARG A 542 0.04 -42.32 5.72
N THR A 543 0.94 -42.92 4.94
CA THR A 543 0.78 -44.26 4.34
C THR A 543 1.55 -45.32 5.12
N ARG A 544 1.43 -45.33 6.45
CA ARG A 544 1.90 -46.44 7.30
C ARG A 544 0.79 -46.92 8.20
#